data_AF-A0A7X3ZKR8-F1
#
_entry.id   AF-A0A7X3ZKR8-F1
#
_cell.length_a   1.000
_cell.length_b   1.000
_cell.length_c   1.000
_cell.angle_alpha   90.00
_cell.angle_beta   90.00
_cell.angle_gamma   90.00
#
_symmetry.space_group_name_H-M   'P 1'
#
loop_
_entity.id
_entity.type
_entity.pdbx_description
1 polymer ?
#
loop_
_entity_poly.entity_id
_entity_poly.type
_entity_poly.pdbx_seq_one_letter_code
_entity_poly.pdbx_strand_id
1 'polypeptide(L)'
;MRVFIQIGHGIIGAAVISFLCIFQAGSFGEARHTISIIGAIAILIASLYLLRSRWIRWGNRQLWLKYHQRLASLGLCLVLFHSAFHPLVWHSWLTFILALSNLGTGIAVSLTARKTRQILLRCHLILAPILLISIVFHGQAKLDHDDFFPLTDVHDVPCARCHTSDPVLFHVNSTPQNDLDTSDTIPEDLHWWFLQHNIKMSQTAIISTKEIGKTWKIDDKDNHRSYYAKKKTDQLALFADSPYRSYTCITCHEHNTPEIISAHELHGVSDYHRCLVCHQTELNGTRYGIQRTNWDYDPNW
;
A
#
# COMPACT_ATOMS: atom_id res chain seq x y z
N MET A 1 28.43 -27.16 10.53
CA MET A 1 29.08 -25.99 9.89
C MET A 1 28.50 -25.62 8.52
N ARG A 2 28.48 -26.49 7.50
CA ARG A 2 28.11 -26.08 6.12
C ARG A 2 26.66 -25.60 5.94
N VAL A 3 25.70 -26.11 6.73
CA VAL A 3 24.28 -25.71 6.66
C VAL A 3 24.05 -24.31 7.24
N PHE A 4 24.60 -24.01 8.41
CA PHE A 4 24.53 -22.67 9.01
C PHE A 4 25.10 -21.60 8.09
N ILE A 5 26.16 -21.92 7.35
CA ILE A 5 26.70 -21.02 6.33
C ILE A 5 25.68 -20.79 5.21
N GLN A 6 24.94 -21.81 4.74
CA GLN A 6 23.92 -21.60 3.69
C GLN A 6 22.74 -20.78 4.18
N ILE A 7 22.27 -21.05 5.41
CA ILE A 7 21.17 -20.29 6.04
C ILE A 7 21.61 -18.85 6.30
N GLY A 8 22.83 -18.65 6.80
CA GLY A 8 23.41 -17.33 7.04
C GLY A 8 23.48 -16.48 5.78
N HIS A 9 23.85 -17.06 4.63
CA HIS A 9 23.80 -16.33 3.34
C HIS A 9 22.38 -15.87 2.99
N GLY A 10 21.36 -16.69 3.24
CA GLY A 10 19.97 -16.30 3.00
C GLY A 10 19.51 -15.17 3.91
N ILE A 11 19.87 -15.22 5.20
CA ILE A 11 19.55 -14.17 6.19
C ILE A 11 20.23 -12.85 5.81
N ILE A 12 21.54 -12.89 5.53
CA ILE A 12 22.30 -11.69 5.12
C ILE A 12 21.73 -11.13 3.82
N GLY A 13 21.43 -11.98 2.83
CA GLY A 13 20.79 -11.58 1.59
C GLY A 13 19.44 -10.90 1.84
N ALA A 14 18.62 -11.44 2.74
CA ALA A 14 17.32 -10.86 3.09
C ALA A 14 17.47 -9.49 3.75
N ALA A 15 18.46 -9.31 4.62
CA ALA A 15 18.76 -8.03 5.25
C ALA A 15 19.22 -6.98 4.23
N VAL A 16 20.13 -7.35 3.33
CA VAL A 16 20.65 -6.45 2.28
C VAL A 16 19.55 -6.04 1.31
N ILE A 17 18.75 -7.01 0.81
CA ILE A 17 17.63 -6.71 -0.10
C ILE A 17 16.60 -5.82 0.60
N SER A 18 16.23 -6.15 1.84
CA SER A 18 15.30 -5.31 2.61
C SER A 18 15.83 -3.88 2.75
N PHE A 19 17.10 -3.72 3.13
CA PHE A 19 17.72 -2.40 3.28
C PHE A 19 17.70 -1.60 1.98
N LEU A 20 18.10 -2.22 0.86
CA LEU A 20 18.10 -1.56 -0.45
C LEU A 20 16.68 -1.16 -0.90
N CYS A 21 15.69 -2.05 -0.72
CA CYS A 21 14.31 -1.74 -1.04
C CYS A 21 13.76 -0.60 -0.19
N ILE A 22 14.04 -0.60 1.12
CA ILE A 22 13.62 0.48 2.05
C ILE A 22 14.28 1.80 1.67
N PHE A 23 15.57 1.77 1.36
CA PHE A 23 16.32 2.96 0.97
C PHE A 23 15.78 3.56 -0.34
N GLN A 24 15.52 2.72 -1.34
CA GLN A 24 14.99 3.17 -2.63
C GLN A 24 13.55 3.71 -2.52
N ALA A 25 12.73 3.10 -1.67
CA ALA A 25 11.33 3.49 -1.49
C ALA A 25 11.14 4.61 -0.44
N GLY A 26 12.21 5.12 0.18
CA GLY A 26 12.14 6.17 1.21
C GLY A 26 11.48 5.76 2.53
N SER A 27 10.70 4.68 2.57
CA SER A 27 10.05 4.15 3.77
C SER A 27 9.86 2.64 3.71
N PHE A 28 9.78 2.00 4.89
CA PHE A 28 9.47 0.58 5.00
C PHE A 28 8.07 0.25 4.48
N GLY A 29 7.10 1.16 4.66
CA GLY A 29 5.71 0.95 4.25
C GLY A 29 5.57 0.72 2.74
N GLU A 30 6.36 1.42 1.94
CA GLU A 30 6.38 1.29 0.48
C GLU A 30 7.20 0.07 0.01
N ALA A 31 8.35 -0.18 0.63
CA ALA A 31 9.20 -1.33 0.31
C ALA A 31 8.59 -2.69 0.69
N ARG A 32 7.67 -2.71 1.65
CA ARG A 32 7.09 -3.92 2.26
C ARG A 32 6.48 -4.88 1.24
N HIS A 33 5.81 -4.37 0.20
CA HIS A 33 5.20 -5.22 -0.83
C HIS A 33 6.24 -5.87 -1.73
N THR A 34 7.21 -5.08 -2.21
CA THR A 34 8.33 -5.57 -3.02
C THR A 34 9.14 -6.65 -2.30
N ILE A 35 9.43 -6.44 -1.01
CA ILE A 35 10.10 -7.42 -0.15
C ILE A 35 9.33 -8.75 -0.10
N SER A 36 7.99 -8.67 0.04
CA SER A 36 7.11 -9.85 0.06
C SER A 36 7.13 -10.62 -1.26
N ILE A 37 7.05 -9.91 -2.39
CA ILE A 37 7.06 -10.52 -3.74
C ILE A 37 8.38 -11.25 -3.98
N ILE A 38 9.51 -10.59 -3.70
CA ILE A 38 10.84 -11.23 -3.81
C ILE A 38 10.92 -12.46 -2.90
N GLY A 39 10.39 -12.35 -1.68
CA GLY A 39 10.33 -13.46 -0.73
C GLY A 39 9.52 -14.66 -1.25
N ALA A 40 8.33 -14.40 -1.79
CA ALA A 40 7.44 -15.41 -2.35
C ALA A 40 8.07 -16.11 -3.57
N ILE A 41 8.68 -15.35 -4.49
CA ILE A 41 9.41 -15.91 -5.65
C ILE A 41 10.56 -16.80 -5.18
N ALA A 42 11.33 -16.37 -4.18
CA ALA A 42 12.42 -17.17 -3.64
C ALA A 42 11.90 -18.50 -3.02
N ILE A 43 10.77 -18.49 -2.32
CA ILE A 43 10.13 -19.70 -1.77
C ILE A 43 9.62 -20.62 -2.90
N LEU A 44 9.03 -20.06 -3.96
CA LEU A 44 8.58 -20.81 -5.12
C LEU A 44 9.75 -21.54 -5.80
N ILE A 45 10.85 -20.83 -6.06
CA ILE A 45 12.06 -21.41 -6.65
C ILE A 45 12.67 -22.47 -5.70
N ALA A 46 12.68 -22.20 -4.39
CA ALA A 46 13.15 -23.19 -3.41
C ALA A 46 12.31 -24.48 -3.42
N SER A 47 11.02 -24.37 -3.71
CA SER A 47 10.08 -25.50 -3.77
C SER A 47 10.30 -26.41 -4.97
N LEU A 48 11.02 -25.96 -6.02
CA LEU A 48 11.44 -26.81 -7.14
C LEU A 48 12.29 -28.02 -6.69
N TYR A 49 12.91 -27.94 -5.52
CA TYR A 49 13.61 -29.08 -4.92
C TYR A 49 12.68 -30.29 -4.67
N LEU A 50 11.39 -30.05 -4.38
CA LEU A 50 10.40 -31.13 -4.24
C LEU A 50 10.20 -31.87 -5.56
N LEU A 51 10.10 -31.14 -6.67
CA LEU A 51 10.01 -31.72 -8.01
C LEU A 51 11.26 -32.51 -8.37
N ARG A 52 12.44 -32.04 -7.98
CA ARG A 52 13.67 -32.82 -8.12
C ARG A 52 13.65 -34.11 -7.31
N SER A 53 13.18 -34.06 -6.06
CA SER A 53 13.18 -35.23 -5.19
C SER A 53 12.33 -36.38 -5.73
N ARG A 54 11.32 -36.08 -6.55
CA ARG A 54 10.40 -37.07 -7.11
C ARG A 54 10.58 -37.32 -8.61
N TRP A 55 10.73 -36.28 -9.42
CA TRP A 55 10.55 -36.37 -10.88
C TRP A 55 11.81 -35.95 -11.68
N ILE A 56 12.54 -34.92 -11.24
CA ILE A 56 13.70 -34.38 -12.00
C ILE A 56 15.02 -34.93 -11.44
N ARG A 57 15.69 -35.83 -12.17
CA ARG A 57 16.96 -36.45 -11.73
C ARG A 57 18.23 -35.69 -12.16
N TRP A 58 18.09 -34.56 -12.85
CA TRP A 58 19.22 -33.82 -13.41
C TRP A 58 20.05 -33.04 -12.37
N GLY A 59 21.38 -33.11 -12.45
CA GLY A 59 22.32 -32.34 -11.61
C GLY A 59 22.63 -32.95 -10.23
N ASN A 60 23.60 -32.39 -9.52
CA ASN A 60 24.09 -32.91 -8.24
C ASN A 60 23.13 -32.64 -7.07
N ARG A 61 22.73 -33.68 -6.33
CA ARG A 61 21.83 -33.58 -5.17
C ARG A 61 22.31 -32.60 -4.11
N GLN A 62 23.61 -32.57 -3.81
CA GLN A 62 24.16 -31.67 -2.79
C GLN A 62 24.07 -30.20 -3.23
N LEU A 63 24.21 -29.92 -4.52
CA LEU A 63 24.08 -28.58 -5.07
C LEU A 63 22.64 -28.09 -4.93
N TRP A 64 21.69 -28.92 -5.34
CA TRP A 64 20.26 -28.62 -5.21
C TRP A 64 19.81 -28.41 -3.76
N LEU A 65 20.37 -29.18 -2.82
CA LEU A 65 20.09 -28.99 -1.40
C LEU A 65 20.63 -27.63 -0.91
N LYS A 66 21.83 -27.21 -1.36
CA LYS A 66 22.38 -25.88 -1.02
C LYS A 66 21.51 -24.76 -1.60
N TYR A 67 21.06 -24.89 -2.85
CA TYR A 67 20.15 -23.93 -3.48
C TYR A 67 18.84 -23.80 -2.71
N HIS A 68 18.21 -24.93 -2.38
CA HIS A 68 17.00 -24.95 -1.57
C HIS A 68 17.22 -24.26 -0.23
N GLN A 69 18.29 -24.59 0.50
CA GLN A 69 18.58 -23.97 1.80
C GLN A 69 18.77 -22.46 1.71
N ARG A 70 19.49 -21.95 0.71
CA ARG A 70 19.72 -20.51 0.51
C ARG A 70 18.43 -19.78 0.15
N LEU A 71 17.70 -20.27 -0.84
CA LEU A 71 16.50 -19.60 -1.33
C LEU A 71 15.34 -19.70 -0.35
N ALA A 72 15.19 -20.85 0.34
CA ALA A 72 14.18 -20.99 1.38
C ALA A 72 14.47 -20.07 2.56
N SER A 73 15.73 -19.99 3.04
CA SER A 73 16.09 -19.07 4.13
C SER A 73 15.96 -17.60 3.71
N LEU A 74 16.41 -17.23 2.51
CA LEU A 74 16.21 -15.90 1.94
C LEU A 74 14.72 -15.53 1.90
N GLY A 75 13.91 -16.38 1.24
CA GLY A 75 12.50 -16.11 1.03
C GLY A 75 11.69 -16.09 2.32
N LEU A 76 11.92 -17.04 3.22
CA LEU A 76 11.27 -17.06 4.53
C LEU A 76 11.68 -15.85 5.37
N CYS A 77 12.93 -15.42 5.37
CA CYS A 77 13.35 -14.22 6.09
C CYS A 77 12.71 -12.94 5.52
N LEU A 78 12.63 -12.81 4.19
CA LEU A 78 11.95 -11.66 3.56
C LEU A 78 10.45 -11.65 3.91
N VAL A 79 9.77 -12.80 3.87
CA VAL A 79 8.37 -12.92 4.26
C VAL A 79 8.19 -12.64 5.76
N LEU A 80 9.08 -13.12 6.63
CA LEU A 80 9.02 -12.84 8.07
C LEU A 80 9.26 -11.35 8.36
N PHE A 81 10.20 -10.69 7.68
CA PHE A 81 10.38 -9.24 7.79
C PHE A 81 9.15 -8.48 7.30
N HIS A 82 8.50 -8.94 6.21
CA HIS A 82 7.23 -8.39 5.76
C HIS A 82 6.11 -8.54 6.81
N SER A 83 6.01 -9.69 7.48
CA SER A 83 4.92 -10.03 8.39
C SER A 83 5.12 -9.52 9.83
N ALA A 84 6.36 -9.40 10.31
CA ALA A 84 6.69 -9.04 11.69
C ALA A 84 6.15 -7.67 12.14
N PHE A 85 5.79 -6.80 11.20
CA PHE A 85 5.39 -5.43 11.51
C PHE A 85 3.89 -5.17 11.53
N HIS A 86 2.99 -6.03 11.02
CA HIS A 86 1.52 -5.85 11.14
C HIS A 86 0.75 -7.06 10.59
N PRO A 87 0.46 -8.09 11.39
CA PRO A 87 -0.53 -9.12 11.06
C PRO A 87 -1.92 -8.64 11.52
N LEU A 88 -2.48 -7.66 10.82
CA LEU A 88 -3.79 -7.07 11.15
C LEU A 88 -4.96 -8.03 10.86
N VAL A 89 -4.75 -9.04 10.01
CA VAL A 89 -5.82 -9.95 9.56
C VAL A 89 -5.47 -11.41 9.85
N TRP A 90 -6.45 -12.19 10.30
CA TRP A 90 -6.26 -13.58 10.78
C TRP A 90 -5.56 -14.49 9.76
N HIS A 91 -5.81 -14.31 8.46
CA HIS A 91 -5.18 -15.13 7.42
C HIS A 91 -3.67 -14.85 7.28
N SER A 92 -3.20 -13.65 7.68
CA SER A 92 -1.78 -13.32 7.73
C SER A 92 -1.06 -14.06 8.86
N TRP A 93 -1.75 -14.32 9.98
CA TRP A 93 -1.22 -15.12 11.08
C TRP A 93 -1.01 -16.58 10.68
N LEU A 94 -1.93 -17.14 9.89
CA LEU A 94 -1.79 -18.51 9.39
C LEU A 94 -0.52 -18.66 8.53
N THR A 95 -0.33 -17.78 7.53
CA THR A 95 0.86 -17.82 6.67
C THR A 95 2.15 -17.58 7.47
N PHE A 96 2.11 -16.70 8.46
CA PHE A 96 3.25 -16.45 9.35
C PHE A 96 3.63 -17.67 10.19
N ILE A 97 2.65 -18.31 10.84
CA ILE A 97 2.87 -19.53 11.64
C ILE A 97 3.39 -20.66 10.76
N LEU A 98 2.83 -20.83 9.57
CA LEU A 98 3.30 -21.82 8.59
C LEU A 98 4.74 -21.53 8.16
N ALA A 99 5.10 -20.27 7.89
CA ALA A 99 6.46 -19.88 7.52
C ALA A 99 7.46 -20.17 8.65
N LEU A 100 7.11 -19.81 9.89
CA LEU A 100 7.95 -20.06 11.07
C LEU A 100 8.11 -21.56 11.33
N SER A 101 7.02 -22.33 11.23
CA SER A 101 7.03 -23.79 11.39
C SER A 101 7.86 -24.47 10.31
N ASN A 102 7.79 -23.99 9.06
CA ASN A 102 8.55 -24.54 7.96
C ASN A 102 10.05 -24.23 8.08
N LEU A 103 10.40 -23.02 8.54
CA LEU A 103 11.78 -22.66 8.89
C LEU A 103 12.31 -23.55 10.02
N GLY A 104 11.55 -23.67 11.11
CA GLY A 104 11.92 -24.47 12.28
C GLY A 104 12.12 -25.93 11.94
N THR A 105 11.21 -26.53 11.18
CA THR A 105 11.35 -27.93 10.73
C THR A 105 12.53 -28.12 9.76
N GLY A 106 12.80 -27.17 8.86
CA GLY A 106 13.96 -27.22 7.95
C GLY A 106 15.30 -27.17 8.69
N ILE A 107 15.39 -26.32 9.73
CA ILE A 107 16.56 -26.26 10.62
C ILE A 107 16.67 -27.57 11.41
N ALA A 108 15.58 -28.04 12.02
CA ALA A 108 15.58 -29.25 12.84
C ALA A 108 15.98 -30.51 12.04
N VAL A 109 15.51 -30.66 10.79
CA VAL A 109 15.93 -31.75 9.88
C VAL A 109 17.43 -31.73 9.60
N SER A 110 18.04 -30.54 9.61
CA SER A 110 19.46 -30.35 9.35
C SER A 110 20.34 -30.67 10.55
N LEU A 111 19.78 -30.66 11.77
CA LEU A 111 20.50 -30.86 13.03
C LEU A 111 20.24 -32.23 13.67
N THR A 112 19.15 -32.91 13.30
CA THR A 112 18.75 -34.20 13.87
C THR A 112 19.25 -35.39 13.06
N ALA A 113 19.47 -36.52 13.73
CA ALA A 113 19.92 -37.76 13.11
C ALA A 113 18.87 -38.88 13.21
N ARG A 114 19.03 -39.92 12.39
CA ARG A 114 18.30 -41.21 12.47
C ARG A 114 16.76 -41.07 12.41
N LYS A 115 16.04 -41.66 13.37
CA LYS A 115 14.56 -41.79 13.36
C LYS A 115 13.85 -40.45 13.48
N THR A 116 14.32 -39.55 14.35
CA THR A 116 13.73 -38.20 14.53
C THR A 116 13.81 -37.38 13.24
N ARG A 117 14.91 -37.51 12.49
CA ARG A 117 15.07 -36.84 11.19
C ARG A 117 14.01 -37.28 10.18
N GLN A 118 13.64 -38.56 10.16
CA GLN A 118 12.61 -39.06 9.23
C GLN A 118 11.23 -38.47 9.53
N ILE A 119 10.87 -38.37 10.82
CA ILE A 119 9.61 -37.77 11.26
C ILE A 119 9.59 -36.28 10.89
N LEU A 120 10.63 -35.53 11.27
CA LEU A 120 10.74 -34.10 10.96
C LEU A 120 10.74 -33.84 9.46
N LEU A 121 11.38 -34.71 8.66
CA LEU A 121 11.37 -34.58 7.20
C LEU A 121 9.95 -34.78 6.64
N ARG A 122 9.16 -35.71 7.18
CA ARG A 122 7.77 -35.89 6.77
C ARG A 122 6.93 -34.65 7.12
N CYS A 123 7.08 -34.12 8.34
CA CYS A 123 6.42 -32.87 8.73
C CYS A 123 6.78 -31.72 7.79
N HIS A 124 8.07 -31.54 7.50
CA HIS A 124 8.55 -30.51 6.59
C HIS A 124 7.99 -30.66 5.16
N LEU A 125 7.94 -31.89 4.64
CA LEU A 125 7.38 -32.18 3.32
C LEU A 125 5.86 -31.96 3.23
N ILE A 126 5.14 -32.01 4.36
CA ILE A 126 3.71 -31.70 4.44
C ILE A 126 3.51 -30.18 4.59
N LEU A 127 4.31 -29.53 5.44
CA LEU A 127 4.21 -28.09 5.69
C LEU A 127 4.58 -27.24 4.47
N ALA A 128 5.60 -27.64 3.70
CA ALA A 128 6.06 -26.89 2.54
C ALA A 128 4.98 -26.62 1.47
N PRO A 129 4.22 -27.61 0.97
CA PRO A 129 3.14 -27.35 0.02
C PRO A 129 1.99 -26.55 0.63
N ILE A 130 1.64 -26.79 1.91
CA ILE A 130 0.60 -26.02 2.61
C ILE A 130 1.02 -24.54 2.73
N LEU A 131 2.27 -24.28 3.07
CA LEU A 131 2.83 -22.92 3.09
C LEU A 131 2.77 -22.28 1.69
N LEU A 132 3.18 -23.00 0.65
CA LEU A 132 3.16 -22.45 -0.71
C LEU A 132 1.74 -22.08 -1.14
N ILE A 133 0.78 -22.96 -0.88
CA ILE A 133 -0.65 -22.70 -1.13
C ILE A 133 -1.10 -21.48 -0.31
N SER A 134 -0.78 -21.43 0.98
CA SER A 134 -1.13 -20.30 1.84
C SER A 134 -0.53 -18.98 1.36
N ILE A 135 0.71 -18.97 0.86
CA ILE A 135 1.34 -17.77 0.27
C ILE A 135 0.60 -17.34 -1.00
N VAL A 136 0.23 -18.28 -1.87
CA VAL A 136 -0.53 -17.99 -3.10
C VAL A 136 -1.91 -17.41 -2.74
N PHE A 137 -2.65 -18.03 -1.82
CA PHE A 137 -3.96 -17.53 -1.40
C PHE A 137 -3.89 -16.21 -0.61
N HIS A 138 -2.85 -16.01 0.20
CA HIS A 138 -2.59 -14.73 0.86
C HIS A 138 -2.28 -13.63 -0.16
N GLY A 139 -1.51 -13.97 -1.21
CA GLY A 139 -1.24 -13.09 -2.34
C GLY A 139 -2.49 -12.80 -3.17
N GLN A 140 -3.33 -13.81 -3.42
CA GLN A 140 -4.61 -13.65 -4.12
C GLN A 140 -5.53 -12.72 -3.36
N ALA A 141 -5.74 -12.89 -2.05
CA ALA A 141 -6.56 -11.96 -1.26
C ALA A 141 -6.05 -10.50 -1.25
N LYS A 142 -4.76 -10.28 -1.60
CA LYS A 142 -4.18 -8.94 -1.83
C LYS A 142 -4.22 -8.48 -3.29
N LEU A 143 -4.12 -9.39 -4.27
CA LEU A 143 -4.28 -9.12 -5.70
C LEU A 143 -5.76 -8.84 -6.04
N ASP A 144 -6.66 -9.50 -5.31
CA ASP A 144 -8.12 -9.30 -5.30
C ASP A 144 -8.55 -8.06 -4.52
N HIS A 145 -7.63 -7.34 -3.85
CA HIS A 145 -7.99 -6.09 -3.19
C HIS A 145 -8.30 -4.98 -4.21
N ASP A 146 -7.69 -5.01 -5.40
CA ASP A 146 -7.96 -4.05 -6.46
C ASP A 146 -9.03 -4.57 -7.46
N ASP A 147 -9.18 -5.89 -7.60
CA ASP A 147 -10.09 -6.53 -8.58
C ASP A 147 -11.39 -7.13 -7.99
N PHE A 148 -11.46 -7.49 -6.70
CA PHE A 148 -12.60 -8.20 -6.08
C PHE A 148 -13.20 -7.50 -4.86
N PHE A 149 -12.45 -6.64 -4.17
CA PHE A 149 -13.02 -5.60 -3.32
C PHE A 149 -12.99 -4.31 -4.14
N PRO A 150 -14.01 -4.04 -4.98
CA PRO A 150 -14.23 -2.67 -5.39
C PRO A 150 -14.20 -1.83 -4.11
N LEU A 151 -13.46 -0.71 -4.11
CA LEU A 151 -13.35 0.21 -2.96
C LEU A 151 -14.72 0.77 -2.52
N THR A 152 -15.82 0.28 -3.09
CA THR A 152 -17.21 0.55 -2.75
C THR A 152 -17.63 0.14 -1.33
N ASP A 153 -16.79 -0.57 -0.55
CA ASP A 153 -17.07 -0.95 0.85
C ASP A 153 -16.05 -0.34 1.84
N VAL A 154 -16.42 -0.31 3.13
CA VAL A 154 -15.61 0.23 4.23
C VAL A 154 -14.23 -0.42 4.30
N HIS A 155 -13.17 0.38 4.25
CA HIS A 155 -11.79 -0.09 4.17
C HIS A 155 -10.83 0.78 5.00
N ASP A 156 -9.77 0.15 5.53
CA ASP A 156 -8.73 0.79 6.38
C ASP A 156 -7.51 1.26 5.56
N VAL A 157 -7.74 1.86 4.39
CA VAL A 157 -6.67 2.40 3.54
C VAL A 157 -6.68 3.93 3.66
N PRO A 158 -5.52 4.60 3.81
CA PRO A 158 -5.46 6.06 3.82
C PRO A 158 -6.04 6.63 2.51
N CYS A 159 -6.93 7.62 2.60
CA CYS A 159 -7.60 8.21 1.43
C CYS A 159 -6.64 8.69 0.32
N ALA A 160 -5.38 9.05 0.64
CA ALA A 160 -4.34 9.34 -0.36
C ALA A 160 -4.09 8.18 -1.33
N ARG A 161 -4.15 6.95 -0.83
CA ARG A 161 -3.86 5.74 -1.61
C ARG A 161 -5.04 5.35 -2.50
N CYS A 162 -6.28 5.58 -2.06
CA CYS A 162 -7.48 5.37 -2.87
C CYS A 162 -7.70 6.49 -3.89
N HIS A 163 -7.20 7.71 -3.62
CA HIS A 163 -7.38 8.89 -4.48
C HIS A 163 -6.04 9.53 -4.89
N THR A 164 -5.07 8.70 -5.33
CA THR A 164 -3.71 9.12 -5.72
C THR A 164 -3.65 10.03 -6.96
N SER A 165 -4.67 10.05 -7.79
CA SER A 165 -4.83 11.02 -8.87
C SER A 165 -5.54 12.26 -8.33
N ASP A 166 -5.02 13.46 -8.62
CA ASP A 166 -5.74 14.72 -8.38
C ASP A 166 -7.24 14.49 -8.69
N PRO A 167 -8.17 14.63 -7.72
CA PRO A 167 -9.54 14.24 -7.98
C PRO A 167 -10.10 15.17 -9.03
N VAL A 168 -10.54 14.61 -10.15
CA VAL A 168 -11.27 15.37 -11.15
C VAL A 168 -12.57 15.81 -10.49
N LEU A 169 -12.74 17.11 -10.33
CA LEU A 169 -13.96 17.70 -9.78
C LEU A 169 -15.07 17.63 -10.83
N PHE A 170 -14.79 18.12 -12.03
CA PHE A 170 -15.71 18.09 -13.17
C PHE A 170 -14.97 18.41 -14.47
N HIS A 171 -15.66 18.18 -15.59
CA HIS A 171 -15.23 18.52 -16.94
C HIS A 171 -16.05 19.68 -17.48
N VAL A 172 -15.40 20.61 -18.18
CA VAL A 172 -16.05 21.73 -18.88
C VAL A 172 -15.80 21.59 -20.37
N ASN A 173 -16.87 21.59 -21.17
CA ASN A 173 -16.81 21.43 -22.63
C ASN A 173 -16.57 22.74 -23.38
N SER A 174 -16.66 23.88 -22.71
CA SER A 174 -16.73 25.19 -23.36
C SER A 174 -16.02 26.29 -22.56
N THR A 175 -14.70 26.38 -22.67
CA THR A 175 -13.96 27.57 -22.23
C THR A 175 -12.98 27.97 -23.32
N PRO A 176 -12.98 29.24 -23.79
CA PRO A 176 -11.94 29.72 -24.68
C PRO A 176 -10.60 29.67 -23.92
N GLN A 177 -9.66 28.86 -24.38
CA GLN A 177 -8.35 28.66 -23.73
C GLN A 177 -7.55 29.96 -23.57
N ASN A 178 -7.74 30.90 -24.50
CA ASN A 178 -7.09 32.20 -24.48
C ASN A 178 -7.43 32.99 -23.21
N ASP A 179 -8.65 32.83 -22.67
CA ASP A 179 -9.11 33.60 -21.52
C ASP A 179 -8.43 33.12 -20.22
N LEU A 180 -8.03 31.86 -20.13
CA LEU A 180 -7.31 31.32 -18.96
C LEU A 180 -5.83 31.65 -18.99
N ASP A 181 -5.24 31.82 -20.17
CA ASP A 181 -3.84 32.18 -20.34
C ASP A 181 -3.57 33.67 -20.07
N THR A 182 -4.57 34.54 -20.26
CA THR A 182 -4.41 36.01 -20.14
C THR A 182 -5.13 36.63 -18.94
N SER A 183 -5.98 35.89 -18.23
CA SER A 183 -6.74 36.43 -17.11
C SER A 183 -6.02 36.24 -15.77
N ASP A 184 -5.94 37.31 -14.99
CA ASP A 184 -5.43 37.27 -13.61
C ASP A 184 -6.49 36.71 -12.62
N THR A 185 -7.76 36.69 -13.02
CA THR A 185 -8.90 36.21 -12.23
C THR A 185 -9.67 35.12 -12.93
N ILE A 186 -10.52 34.39 -12.20
CA ILE A 186 -11.35 33.34 -12.78
C ILE A 186 -12.41 33.93 -13.72
N PRO A 187 -12.53 33.45 -14.98
CA PRO A 187 -13.62 33.84 -15.87
C PRO A 187 -15.00 33.51 -15.29
N GLU A 188 -15.99 34.37 -15.55
CA GLU A 188 -17.36 34.23 -15.03
C GLU A 188 -17.99 32.87 -15.37
N ASP A 189 -17.76 32.37 -16.58
CA ASP A 189 -18.23 31.06 -17.03
C ASP A 189 -17.67 29.93 -16.16
N LEU A 190 -16.38 29.98 -15.82
CA LEU A 190 -15.75 28.98 -14.98
C LEU A 190 -16.26 29.07 -13.54
N HIS A 191 -16.49 30.29 -13.05
CA HIS A 191 -17.11 30.54 -11.75
C HIS A 191 -18.52 29.93 -11.67
N TRP A 192 -19.33 30.07 -12.73
CA TRP A 192 -20.65 29.44 -12.84
C TRP A 192 -20.56 27.90 -12.77
N TRP A 193 -19.58 27.29 -13.46
CA TRP A 193 -19.37 25.84 -13.40
C TRP A 193 -19.00 25.34 -12.00
N PHE A 194 -18.18 26.07 -11.25
CA PHE A 194 -17.89 25.75 -9.85
C PHE A 194 -19.16 25.81 -8.99
N LEU A 195 -20.00 26.83 -9.17
CA LEU A 195 -21.27 26.96 -8.45
C LEU A 195 -22.24 25.82 -8.77
N GLN A 196 -22.37 25.40 -10.04
CA GLN A 196 -23.21 24.26 -10.43
C GLN A 196 -22.80 22.95 -9.75
N HIS A 197 -21.52 22.79 -9.43
CA HIS A 197 -20.98 21.63 -8.72
C HIS A 197 -20.90 21.81 -7.20
N ASN A 198 -21.64 22.79 -6.64
CA ASN A 198 -21.65 23.12 -5.20
C ASN A 198 -20.27 23.51 -4.62
N ILE A 199 -19.36 24.00 -5.46
CA ILE A 199 -18.04 24.48 -5.03
C ILE A 199 -18.13 26.00 -4.89
N LYS A 200 -18.17 26.49 -3.65
CA LYS A 200 -18.10 27.92 -3.36
C LYS A 200 -16.69 28.41 -3.67
N MET A 201 -16.62 29.38 -4.57
CA MET A 201 -15.39 30.01 -5.01
C MET A 201 -15.50 31.52 -4.82
N SER A 202 -14.41 32.15 -4.41
CA SER A 202 -14.38 33.60 -4.24
C SER A 202 -14.21 34.28 -5.61
N GLN A 203 -14.84 35.44 -5.77
CA GLN A 203 -14.66 36.25 -6.99
C GLN A 203 -13.22 36.81 -7.13
N THR A 204 -12.47 36.81 -6.02
CA THR A 204 -11.08 37.24 -5.89
C THR A 204 -10.07 36.13 -6.20
N ALA A 205 -10.53 34.92 -6.55
CA ALA A 205 -9.64 33.80 -6.81
C ALA A 205 -8.76 34.07 -8.05
N ILE A 206 -7.47 33.78 -7.89
CA ILE A 206 -6.42 34.15 -8.85
C ILE A 206 -6.12 32.96 -9.73
N ILE A 207 -6.02 33.17 -11.04
CA ILE A 207 -5.51 32.16 -11.97
C ILE A 207 -4.03 32.45 -12.27
N SER A 208 -3.22 31.39 -12.31
CA SER A 208 -1.83 31.45 -12.70
C SER A 208 -1.50 30.33 -13.68
N THR A 209 -0.85 30.68 -14.79
CA THR A 209 -0.49 29.73 -15.83
C THR A 209 0.75 28.94 -15.41
N LYS A 210 0.63 27.61 -15.38
CA LYS A 210 1.75 26.69 -15.09
C LYS A 210 2.38 26.17 -16.39
N GLU A 211 1.55 25.86 -17.38
CA GLU A 211 1.96 25.52 -18.74
C GLU A 211 0.95 26.16 -19.71
N ILE A 212 1.43 27.09 -20.54
CA ILE A 212 0.60 27.87 -21.47
C ILE A 212 -0.26 26.94 -22.33
N GLY A 213 -1.56 27.22 -22.38
CA GLY A 213 -2.54 26.47 -23.17
C GLY A 213 -2.83 25.05 -22.68
N LYS A 214 -2.29 24.65 -21.52
CA LYS A 214 -2.39 23.26 -21.02
C LYS A 214 -2.74 23.14 -19.55
N THR A 215 -2.09 23.89 -18.66
CA THR A 215 -2.25 23.73 -17.21
C THR A 215 -2.28 25.08 -16.50
N TRP A 216 -3.31 25.30 -15.69
CA TRP A 216 -3.49 26.49 -14.87
C TRP A 216 -3.68 26.10 -13.41
N LYS A 217 -3.17 26.92 -12.49
CA LYS A 217 -3.42 26.84 -11.06
C LYS A 217 -4.36 27.95 -10.66
N ILE A 218 -5.40 27.60 -9.92
CA ILE A 218 -6.41 28.51 -9.40
C ILE A 218 -6.21 28.58 -7.89
N ASP A 219 -5.99 29.78 -7.33
CA ASP A 219 -5.76 29.98 -5.91
C ASP A 219 -6.84 30.89 -5.31
N ASP A 220 -7.70 30.29 -4.48
CA ASP A 220 -8.75 30.96 -3.73
C ASP A 220 -8.28 31.18 -2.29
N LYS A 221 -7.64 32.34 -2.09
CA LYS A 221 -7.05 32.69 -0.79
C LYS A 221 -8.09 32.86 0.30
N ASP A 222 -9.26 33.38 -0.05
CA ASP A 222 -10.34 33.66 0.90
C ASP A 222 -10.96 32.37 1.44
N ASN A 223 -11.04 31.32 0.61
CA ASN A 223 -11.48 29.99 1.04
C ASN A 223 -10.34 29.04 1.42
N HIS A 224 -9.09 29.50 1.38
CA HIS A 224 -7.87 28.70 1.61
C HIS A 224 -7.81 27.42 0.76
N ARG A 225 -8.22 27.52 -0.51
CA ARG A 225 -8.29 26.39 -1.45
C ARG A 225 -7.53 26.69 -2.71
N SER A 226 -6.91 25.64 -3.26
CA SER A 226 -6.26 25.71 -4.56
C SER A 226 -6.77 24.58 -5.45
N TYR A 227 -6.85 24.86 -6.75
CA TYR A 227 -7.35 23.96 -7.77
C TYR A 227 -6.42 23.98 -8.98
N TYR A 228 -6.53 22.98 -9.84
CA TYR A 228 -5.87 22.95 -11.14
C TYR A 228 -6.87 22.79 -12.25
N ALA A 229 -6.62 23.45 -13.37
CA ALA A 229 -7.28 23.17 -14.63
C ALA A 229 -6.26 22.53 -15.57
N LYS A 230 -6.59 21.39 -16.18
CA LYS A 230 -5.77 20.79 -17.25
C LYS A 230 -6.62 20.58 -18.49
N LYS A 231 -6.09 20.99 -19.64
CA LYS A 231 -6.71 20.73 -20.94
C LYS A 231 -6.57 19.24 -21.28
N LYS A 232 -7.69 18.59 -21.64
CA LYS A 232 -7.75 17.24 -22.18
C LYS A 232 -8.49 17.29 -23.52
N THR A 233 -7.76 17.15 -24.62
CA THR A 233 -8.33 17.18 -25.97
C THR A 233 -9.14 18.49 -26.19
N ASP A 234 -10.48 18.41 -26.17
CA ASP A 234 -11.42 19.54 -26.35
C ASP A 234 -12.13 19.96 -25.06
N GLN A 235 -11.72 19.44 -23.91
CA GLN A 235 -12.31 19.72 -22.60
C GLN A 235 -11.30 20.29 -21.63
N LEU A 236 -11.80 21.04 -20.65
CA LEU A 236 -11.04 21.44 -19.46
C LEU A 236 -11.44 20.52 -18.31
N ALA A 237 -10.48 19.76 -17.77
CA ALA A 237 -10.68 18.98 -16.55
C ALA A 237 -10.22 19.83 -15.35
N LEU A 238 -11.09 20.00 -14.36
CA LEU A 238 -10.73 20.67 -13.11
C LEU A 238 -10.41 19.66 -12.03
N PHE A 239 -9.42 20.00 -11.21
CA PHE A 239 -8.87 19.14 -10.18
C PHE A 239 -8.70 19.93 -8.88
N ALA A 240 -8.83 19.27 -7.73
CA ALA A 240 -8.39 19.88 -6.46
C ALA A 240 -6.88 19.73 -6.27
N ASP A 241 -6.22 20.74 -5.66
CA ASP A 241 -4.77 20.69 -5.35
C ASP A 241 -4.43 19.67 -4.25
N SER A 242 -5.44 19.14 -3.57
CA SER A 242 -5.25 18.04 -2.62
C SER A 242 -6.44 17.09 -2.62
N PRO A 243 -6.26 15.82 -3.03
CA PRO A 243 -7.26 14.78 -2.86
C PRO A 243 -7.81 14.72 -1.44
N TYR A 244 -6.94 14.96 -0.46
CA TYR A 244 -7.27 14.90 0.96
C TYR A 244 -8.12 16.07 1.48
N ARG A 245 -7.98 17.28 0.91
CA ARG A 245 -8.83 18.42 1.32
C ARG A 245 -10.26 18.27 0.81
N SER A 246 -10.44 17.53 -0.29
CA SER A 246 -11.72 17.29 -0.94
C SER A 246 -12.37 15.98 -0.49
N TYR A 247 -11.57 14.95 -0.23
CA TYR A 247 -11.97 13.63 0.26
C TYR A 247 -11.47 13.43 1.69
N THR A 248 -12.38 13.67 2.61
CA THR A 248 -12.25 13.37 4.05
C THR A 248 -13.08 12.13 4.37
N CYS A 249 -12.90 11.50 5.52
CA CYS A 249 -13.73 10.37 5.94
C CYS A 249 -15.24 10.71 5.93
N ILE A 250 -15.60 11.98 6.15
CA ILE A 250 -16.97 12.48 6.14
C ILE A 250 -17.49 12.88 4.75
N THR A 251 -16.60 13.16 3.79
CA THR A 251 -16.99 13.53 2.40
C THR A 251 -16.73 12.42 1.38
N CYS A 252 -16.01 11.36 1.77
CA CYS A 252 -15.78 10.20 0.95
C CYS A 252 -17.03 9.31 0.99
N HIS A 253 -17.65 9.08 -0.16
CA HIS A 253 -18.83 8.20 -0.27
C HIS A 253 -18.60 6.77 0.27
N GLU A 254 -17.35 6.31 0.33
CA GLU A 254 -16.97 4.98 0.85
C GLU A 254 -16.86 4.96 2.40
N HIS A 255 -16.65 6.12 3.04
CA HIS A 255 -16.55 6.27 4.50
C HIS A 255 -17.66 7.13 5.12
N ASN A 256 -18.59 7.64 4.32
CA ASN A 256 -19.73 8.45 4.76
C ASN A 256 -20.89 7.58 5.26
N THR A 257 -20.60 6.58 6.10
CA THR A 257 -21.65 5.78 6.76
C THR A 257 -22.16 6.48 8.02
N PRO A 258 -23.43 6.28 8.43
CA PRO A 258 -23.98 6.90 9.63
C PRO A 258 -23.15 6.67 10.90
N GLU A 259 -22.53 5.49 11.02
CA GLU A 259 -21.69 5.13 12.17
C GLU A 259 -20.40 5.95 12.20
N ILE A 260 -19.75 6.11 11.04
CA ILE A 260 -18.52 6.90 10.91
C ILE A 260 -18.84 8.37 11.11
N ILE A 261 -19.91 8.89 10.51
CA ILE A 261 -20.36 10.27 10.70
C ILE A 261 -20.64 10.53 12.17
N SER A 262 -21.39 9.66 12.84
CA SER A 262 -21.75 9.82 14.26
C SER A 262 -20.50 9.81 15.16
N ALA A 263 -19.52 8.94 14.88
CA ALA A 263 -18.25 8.94 15.60
C ALA A 263 -17.47 10.24 15.36
N HIS A 264 -17.43 10.73 14.12
CA HIS A 264 -16.75 11.98 13.79
C HIS A 264 -17.45 13.19 14.42
N GLU A 265 -18.78 13.25 14.38
CA GLU A 265 -19.59 14.28 15.04
C GLU A 265 -19.36 14.28 16.56
N LEU A 266 -19.34 13.10 17.19
CA LEU A 266 -19.06 12.94 18.62
C LEU A 266 -17.69 13.50 19.00
N HIS A 267 -16.71 13.38 18.10
CA HIS A 267 -15.35 13.91 18.28
C HIS A 267 -15.16 15.32 17.70
N GLY A 268 -16.24 15.97 17.27
CA GLY A 268 -16.20 17.32 16.68
C GLY A 268 -15.43 17.41 15.38
N VAL A 269 -15.24 16.31 14.65
CA VAL A 269 -14.54 16.26 13.36
C VAL A 269 -15.53 16.55 12.24
N SER A 270 -15.55 17.81 11.79
CA SER A 270 -16.51 18.32 10.80
C SER A 270 -15.86 18.76 9.48
N ASP A 271 -14.54 18.75 9.38
CA ASP A 271 -13.80 19.19 8.20
C ASP A 271 -12.43 18.51 8.09
N TYR A 272 -11.76 18.75 6.97
CA TYR A 272 -10.42 18.24 6.67
C TYR A 272 -9.38 18.53 7.76
N HIS A 273 -9.35 19.76 8.29
CA HIS A 273 -8.34 20.14 9.27
C HIS A 273 -8.53 19.36 10.56
N ARG A 274 -9.77 19.00 10.88
CA ARG A 274 -10.11 18.16 12.03
C ARG A 274 -9.92 16.66 11.76
N CYS A 275 -9.98 16.18 10.51
CA CYS A 275 -9.60 14.81 10.20
C CYS A 275 -8.14 14.51 10.55
N LEU A 276 -7.25 15.51 10.47
CA LEU A 276 -5.85 15.39 10.87
C LEU A 276 -5.65 15.23 12.38
N VAL A 277 -6.69 15.44 13.19
CA VAL A 277 -6.65 15.19 14.65
C VAL A 277 -6.61 13.68 14.94
N CYS A 278 -7.24 12.89 14.07
CA CYS A 278 -7.39 11.44 14.22
C CYS A 278 -6.54 10.64 13.23
N HIS A 279 -6.16 11.25 12.09
CA HIS A 279 -5.39 10.59 11.04
C HIS A 279 -4.06 11.30 10.79
N GLN A 280 -3.00 10.51 10.60
CA GLN A 280 -1.72 11.01 10.11
C GLN A 280 -1.57 10.66 8.63
N THR A 281 -1.03 11.59 7.84
CA THR A 281 -0.68 11.36 6.44
C THR A 281 0.62 12.07 6.08
N GLU A 282 1.27 11.65 5.00
CA GLU A 282 2.49 12.28 4.47
C GLU A 282 2.23 12.66 3.01
N LEU A 283 2.37 13.94 2.68
CA LEU A 283 2.17 14.50 1.34
C LEU A 283 3.40 15.29 0.95
N ASN A 284 4.03 14.92 -0.18
CA ASN A 284 5.24 15.57 -0.71
C ASN A 284 6.37 15.69 0.35
N GLY A 285 6.59 14.62 1.13
CA GLY A 285 7.60 14.58 2.20
C GLY A 285 7.25 15.42 3.44
N THR A 286 6.07 16.03 3.49
CA THR A 286 5.57 16.78 4.65
C THR A 286 4.52 15.94 5.37
N ARG A 287 4.69 15.75 6.68
CA ARG A 287 3.72 15.02 7.52
C ARG A 287 2.64 15.94 8.06
N TYR A 288 1.41 15.48 7.98
CA TYR A 288 0.20 16.15 8.46
C TYR A 288 -0.51 15.25 9.47
N GLY A 289 -1.04 15.86 10.53
CA GLY A 289 -1.82 15.17 11.58
C GLY A 289 -0.98 14.40 12.61
N ILE A 290 -1.68 13.68 13.50
CA ILE A 290 -1.11 13.00 14.67
C ILE A 290 -1.43 11.49 14.61
N GLN A 291 -0.43 10.63 14.81
CA GLN A 291 -0.65 9.19 14.95
C GLN A 291 -1.20 8.90 16.35
N ARG A 292 -2.52 8.82 16.51
CA ARG A 292 -3.12 8.33 17.75
C ARG A 292 -3.16 6.81 17.72
N THR A 293 -2.35 6.17 18.56
CA THR A 293 -2.24 4.70 18.63
C THR A 293 -3.32 4.03 19.50
N ASN A 294 -4.08 4.79 20.28
CA ASN A 294 -5.17 4.28 21.11
C ASN A 294 -6.48 5.00 20.79
N TRP A 295 -7.48 4.23 20.36
CA TRP A 295 -8.90 4.62 20.28
C TRP A 295 -9.67 4.22 21.56
N ASP A 296 -8.96 4.00 22.67
CA ASP A 296 -9.60 3.76 23.95
C ASP A 296 -9.99 5.11 24.58
N TYR A 297 -11.30 5.28 24.69
CA TYR A 297 -12.06 6.33 25.37
C TYR A 297 -11.40 6.85 26.67
N ASP A 298 -11.07 8.15 26.72
CA ASP A 298 -10.97 8.91 27.98
C ASP A 298 -12.06 10.00 27.97
N PRO A 299 -13.12 9.88 28.78
CA PRO A 299 -14.21 10.85 28.86
C PRO A 299 -13.85 12.13 29.61
N ASN A 300 -12.62 12.26 30.12
CA ASN A 300 -12.21 13.38 30.97
C ASN A 300 -11.26 14.38 30.29
N TRP A 301 -11.23 14.44 28.95
CA TRP A 301 -10.49 15.45 28.18
C TRP A 301 -11.43 16.41 27.44
#